data_AF-A0A437MQB8-F1
#
_entry.id   AF-A0A437MQB8-F1
#
_cell.length_a   1.000
_cell.length_b   1.000
_cell.length_c   1.000
_cell.angle_alpha   90.00
_cell.angle_beta   90.00
_cell.angle_gamma   90.00
#
_symmetry.space_group_name_H-M   'P 1'
#
loop_
_entity.id
_entity.type
_entity.pdbx_description
1 polymer ?
#
loop_
_entity_poly.entity_id
_entity_poly.type
_entity_poly.pdbx_seq_one_letter_code
_entity_poly.pdbx_strand_id
1 'polypeptide(L)'
;MQKIALSISLFLLVSVSYAQTTDTSTVYNNYLDLNMAMLEGDMDKAISLSNTIMPDTAALPVKARVSYYNIMGKLYEESNANEAIKYYSRVAASAPDYYVVHRALGYLYLKKSEDLTNIDFATAAKKALFHLEKAQACDPSDETLEVIKTLYKKLNDQAGLKSLNKRLSAKAKKCIDILSSE
;
A
#
# COMPACT_ATOMS: atom_id res chain seq x y z
N MET A 1 45.01 41.99 60.28
CA MET A 1 45.14 41.08 59.11
C MET A 1 43.93 40.16 59.10
N GLN A 2 42.91 40.46 58.30
CA GLN A 2 41.67 39.67 58.22
C GLN A 2 41.48 39.28 56.75
N LYS A 3 41.61 37.98 56.44
CA LYS A 3 41.48 37.44 55.10
C LYS A 3 40.00 37.31 54.78
N ILE A 4 39.50 38.09 53.82
CA ILE A 4 38.14 37.93 53.28
C ILE A 4 38.22 36.84 52.21
N ALA A 5 37.63 35.69 52.48
CA ALA A 5 37.49 34.60 51.53
C ALA A 5 36.34 34.89 50.56
N LEU A 6 36.64 34.72 49.28
CA LEU A 6 35.75 34.83 48.13
C LEU A 6 34.75 33.66 48.12
N SER A 7 33.46 33.95 47.95
CA SER A 7 32.45 32.93 47.61
C SER A 7 31.68 33.38 46.37
N ILE A 8 32.13 32.93 45.20
CA ILE A 8 31.40 33.05 43.94
C ILE A 8 30.52 31.81 43.81
N SER A 9 29.23 31.95 44.07
CA SER A 9 28.24 30.90 43.79
C SER A 9 27.85 30.95 42.32
N LEU A 10 28.43 30.05 41.53
CA LEU A 10 28.04 29.81 40.14
C LEU A 10 26.76 28.97 40.10
N PHE A 11 25.62 29.61 39.87
CA PHE A 11 24.36 28.93 39.60
C PHE A 11 24.39 28.35 38.17
N LEU A 12 24.68 27.05 38.06
CA LEU A 12 24.47 26.26 36.85
C LEU A 12 22.96 25.98 36.71
N LEU A 13 22.30 26.75 35.86
CA LEU A 13 20.97 26.43 35.36
C LEU A 13 21.09 25.24 34.41
N VAL A 14 20.82 24.04 34.93
CA VAL A 14 20.60 22.86 34.09
C VAL A 14 19.20 22.97 33.50
N SER A 15 19.12 23.47 32.27
CA SER A 15 17.90 23.33 31.47
C SER A 15 17.75 21.87 31.09
N VAL A 16 16.88 21.14 31.79
CA VAL A 16 16.43 19.82 31.36
C VAL A 16 15.53 20.02 30.15
N SER A 17 16.09 19.89 28.95
CA SER A 17 15.32 19.79 27.73
C SER A 17 14.62 18.43 27.71
N TYR A 18 13.35 18.39 28.13
CA TYR A 18 12.49 17.26 27.81
C TYR A 18 12.25 17.27 26.30
N ALA A 19 12.96 16.39 25.56
CA ALA A 19 12.61 16.10 24.18
C ALA A 19 11.23 15.42 24.17
N GLN A 20 10.19 16.13 23.75
CA GLN A 20 8.88 15.54 23.52
C GLN A 20 8.94 14.65 22.28
N THR A 21 9.06 13.33 22.45
CA THR A 21 8.97 12.34 21.37
C THR A 21 7.52 11.99 20.99
N THR A 22 6.56 12.86 21.29
CA THR A 22 5.14 12.48 21.44
C THR A 22 4.32 12.43 20.15
N ASP A 23 4.83 12.90 19.00
CA ASP A 23 4.04 12.95 17.77
C ASP A 23 4.19 11.67 16.92
N THR A 24 5.44 11.25 16.67
CA THR A 24 5.74 10.04 15.87
C THR A 24 5.26 8.76 16.56
N SER A 25 5.33 8.68 17.90
CA SER A 25 4.83 7.54 18.66
C SER A 25 3.32 7.40 18.57
N THR A 26 2.59 8.52 18.52
CA THR A 26 1.12 8.51 18.53
C THR A 26 0.56 8.02 17.21
N VAL A 27 1.06 8.55 16.08
CA VAL A 27 0.64 8.09 14.75
C VAL A 27 1.00 6.62 14.53
N TYR A 28 2.19 6.20 14.99
CA TYR A 28 2.60 4.80 14.88
C TYR A 28 1.75 3.87 15.76
N ASN A 29 1.44 4.24 16.99
CA ASN A 29 0.56 3.46 17.86
C ASN A 29 -0.85 3.31 17.26
N ASN A 30 -1.41 4.40 16.72
CA ASN A 30 -2.70 4.34 16.01
C ASN A 30 -2.64 3.38 14.81
N TYR A 31 -1.51 3.34 14.10
CA TYR A 31 -1.31 2.38 13.02
C TYR A 31 -1.26 0.94 13.52
N LEU A 32 -0.66 0.66 14.68
CA LEU A 32 -0.70 -0.68 15.28
C LEU A 32 -2.14 -1.05 15.68
N ASP A 33 -2.87 -0.14 16.31
CA ASP A 33 -4.28 -0.34 16.67
C ASP A 33 -5.16 -0.55 15.42
N LEU A 34 -4.84 0.11 14.31
CA LEU A 34 -5.52 -0.08 13.04
C LEU A 34 -5.32 -1.50 12.50
N ASN A 35 -4.09 -2.02 12.56
CA ASN A 35 -3.83 -3.40 12.15
C ASN A 35 -4.62 -4.40 13.01
N MET A 36 -4.71 -4.15 14.32
CA MET A 36 -5.53 -4.97 15.22
C MET A 36 -7.02 -4.90 14.87
N ALA A 37 -7.57 -3.70 14.63
CA ALA A 37 -8.97 -3.55 14.23
C ALA A 37 -9.27 -4.27 12.90
N MET A 38 -8.37 -4.18 11.92
CA MET A 38 -8.50 -4.91 10.65
C MET A 38 -8.48 -6.44 10.84
N LEU A 39 -7.64 -6.95 11.76
CA LEU A 39 -7.56 -8.37 12.09
C LEU A 39 -8.82 -8.86 12.80
N GLU A 40 -9.37 -8.05 13.71
CA GLU A 40 -10.60 -8.33 14.45
C GLU A 40 -11.87 -8.18 13.59
N GLY A 41 -11.75 -7.56 12.42
CA GLY A 41 -12.88 -7.24 11.54
C GLY A 41 -13.74 -6.07 12.06
N ASP A 42 -13.22 -5.28 13.00
CA ASP A 42 -13.88 -4.08 13.52
C ASP A 42 -13.70 -2.91 12.54
N MET A 43 -14.55 -2.90 11.51
CA MET A 43 -14.46 -1.95 10.41
C MET A 43 -14.73 -0.50 10.85
N ASP A 44 -15.60 -0.29 11.85
CA ASP A 44 -15.91 1.05 12.35
C ASP A 44 -14.69 1.65 13.07
N LYS A 45 -14.03 0.86 13.92
CA LYS A 45 -12.77 1.25 14.56
C LYS A 45 -11.65 1.44 13.54
N ALA A 46 -11.54 0.55 12.55
CA ALA A 46 -10.54 0.67 11.50
C ALA A 46 -10.70 1.96 10.69
N ILE A 47 -11.93 2.36 10.35
CA ILE A 47 -12.22 3.61 9.65
C ILE A 47 -11.87 4.82 10.54
N SER A 48 -12.25 4.78 11.82
CA SER A 48 -11.94 5.85 12.78
C SER A 48 -10.43 6.07 12.94
N LEU A 49 -9.67 4.99 13.14
CA LEU A 49 -8.21 5.04 13.24
C LEU A 49 -7.57 5.50 11.94
N SER A 50 -8.07 5.02 10.80
CA SER A 50 -7.58 5.43 9.47
C SER A 50 -7.72 6.93 9.25
N ASN A 51 -8.85 7.54 9.63
CA ASN A 51 -9.08 8.99 9.55
C ASN A 51 -8.16 9.78 10.49
N THR A 52 -7.79 9.19 11.62
CA THR A 52 -6.86 9.79 12.58
C THR A 52 -5.42 9.81 12.05
N ILE A 53 -5.00 8.76 11.35
CA ILE A 53 -3.64 8.62 10.77
C ILE A 53 -3.47 9.45 9.49
N MET A 54 -4.52 9.54 8.67
CA MET A 54 -4.47 10.09 7.30
C MET A 54 -3.80 11.48 7.18
N PRO A 55 -4.01 12.44 8.10
CA PRO A 55 -3.40 13.77 7.98
C PRO A 55 -1.86 13.77 8.07
N ASP A 56 -1.25 12.78 8.73
CA ASP A 56 0.20 12.75 8.99
C ASP A 56 0.83 11.37 8.71
N THR A 57 0.50 10.78 7.56
CA THR A 57 1.11 9.50 7.15
C THR A 57 2.64 9.57 7.00
N ALA A 58 3.22 10.77 6.92
CA ALA A 58 4.67 10.95 6.81
C ALA A 58 5.41 10.58 8.11
N ALA A 59 4.74 10.69 9.27
CA ALA A 59 5.27 10.25 10.56
C ALA A 59 5.42 8.72 10.67
N LEU A 60 4.77 7.93 9.80
CA LEU A 60 4.96 6.49 9.76
C LEU A 60 6.32 6.12 9.15
N PRO A 61 7.01 5.09 9.72
CA PRO A 61 8.11 4.44 9.04
C PRO A 61 7.72 4.04 7.61
N VAL A 62 8.67 4.08 6.67
CA VAL A 62 8.38 3.90 5.23
C VAL A 62 7.60 2.61 4.97
N LYS A 63 8.00 1.50 5.59
CA LYS A 63 7.35 0.20 5.48
C LYS A 63 5.94 0.19 6.08
N ALA A 64 5.77 0.73 7.29
CA ALA A 64 4.47 0.92 7.92
C ALA A 64 3.54 1.79 7.06
N ARG A 65 4.05 2.84 6.42
CA ARG A 65 3.28 3.70 5.50
C ARG A 65 2.81 2.94 4.27
N VAL A 66 3.63 2.06 3.70
CA VAL A 66 3.23 1.20 2.57
C VAL A 66 2.12 0.24 3.00
N SER A 67 2.27 -0.40 4.16
CA SER A 67 1.23 -1.27 4.72
C SER A 67 -0.07 -0.51 5.04
N TYR A 68 0.03 0.70 5.59
CA TYR A 68 -1.12 1.58 5.80
C TYR A 68 -1.87 1.86 4.49
N TYR A 69 -1.18 2.19 3.40
CA TYR A 69 -1.84 2.36 2.10
C TYR A 69 -2.48 1.07 1.57
N ASN A 70 -1.92 -0.11 1.90
CA ASN A 70 -2.58 -1.38 1.58
C ASN A 70 -3.91 -1.55 2.33
N ILE A 71 -3.94 -1.20 3.63
CA ILE A 71 -5.16 -1.19 4.45
C ILE A 71 -6.18 -0.21 3.87
N MET A 72 -5.76 1.02 3.53
CA MET A 72 -6.65 2.01 2.91
C MET A 72 -7.24 1.50 1.59
N GLY A 73 -6.43 0.85 0.77
CA GLY A 73 -6.91 0.19 -0.45
C GLY A 73 -8.02 -0.82 -0.16
N LYS A 74 -7.82 -1.65 0.87
CA LYS A 74 -8.81 -2.66 1.29
C LYS A 74 -10.11 -2.05 1.82
N LEU A 75 -10.03 -0.99 2.62
CA LEU A 75 -11.19 -0.29 3.17
C LEU A 75 -12.08 0.33 2.09
N TYR A 76 -11.48 0.79 0.97
CA TYR A 76 -12.21 1.38 -0.15
C TYR A 76 -12.60 0.38 -1.24
N GLU A 77 -12.08 -0.84 -1.24
CA GLU A 77 -12.19 -1.81 -2.34
C GLU A 77 -13.63 -2.02 -2.81
N GLU A 78 -14.56 -2.18 -1.87
CA GLU A 78 -15.97 -2.43 -2.14
C GLU A 78 -16.80 -1.14 -2.31
N SER A 79 -16.43 -0.06 -1.62
CA SER A 79 -17.24 1.16 -1.52
C SER A 79 -16.86 2.23 -2.55
N ASN A 80 -15.57 2.31 -2.92
CA ASN A 80 -15.05 3.31 -3.84
C ASN A 80 -13.80 2.79 -4.58
N ALA A 81 -14.05 2.14 -5.72
CA ALA A 81 -12.99 1.57 -6.55
C ALA A 81 -11.91 2.59 -6.98
N ASN A 82 -12.25 3.87 -7.18
CA ASN A 82 -11.26 4.88 -7.58
C ASN A 82 -10.29 5.21 -6.44
N GLU A 83 -10.77 5.33 -5.20
CA GLU A 83 -9.90 5.51 -4.03
C GLU A 83 -9.07 4.25 -3.75
N ALA A 84 -9.67 3.05 -3.86
CA ALA A 84 -8.94 1.80 -3.74
C ALA A 84 -7.77 1.73 -4.73
N ILE A 85 -8.02 2.02 -6.02
CA ILE A 85 -6.98 2.08 -7.06
C ILE A 85 -5.87 3.07 -6.68
N LYS A 86 -6.22 4.27 -6.19
CA LYS A 86 -5.25 5.29 -5.79
C LYS A 86 -4.33 4.79 -4.68
N TYR A 87 -4.86 4.18 -3.63
CA TYR A 87 -4.05 3.66 -2.52
C TYR A 87 -3.22 2.45 -2.92
N TYR A 88 -3.83 1.46 -3.57
CA TYR A 88 -3.11 0.29 -4.07
C TYR A 88 -2.03 0.64 -5.09
N SER A 89 -2.21 1.68 -5.92
CA SER A 89 -1.16 2.16 -6.82
C SER A 89 0.07 2.69 -6.08
N ARG A 90 -0.11 3.31 -4.91
CA ARG A 90 1.01 3.74 -4.05
C ARG A 90 1.79 2.55 -3.50
N VAL A 91 1.08 1.49 -3.12
CA VAL A 91 1.71 0.23 -2.68
C VAL A 91 2.48 -0.41 -3.84
N ALA A 92 1.86 -0.57 -5.01
CA ALA A 92 2.52 -1.14 -6.19
C ALA A 92 3.75 -0.33 -6.65
N ALA A 93 3.75 0.99 -6.45
CA ALA A 93 4.92 1.82 -6.73
C ALA A 93 6.06 1.60 -5.72
N SER A 94 5.73 1.35 -4.45
CA SER A 94 6.71 1.23 -3.35
C SER A 94 7.22 -0.20 -3.16
N ALA A 95 6.36 -1.18 -3.41
CA ALA A 95 6.62 -2.61 -3.29
C ALA A 95 6.16 -3.29 -4.58
N PRO A 96 6.85 -3.09 -5.71
CA PRO A 96 6.39 -3.57 -7.00
C PRO A 96 6.22 -5.08 -7.04
N ASP A 97 7.02 -5.83 -6.30
CA ASP A 97 6.99 -7.30 -6.33
C ASP A 97 5.93 -7.90 -5.38
N TYR A 98 5.19 -7.07 -4.63
CA TYR A 98 4.08 -7.49 -3.78
C TYR A 98 2.86 -7.88 -4.64
N TYR A 99 2.68 -9.16 -4.93
CA TYR A 99 1.73 -9.58 -5.97
C TYR A 99 0.26 -9.43 -5.55
N VAL A 100 -0.03 -9.43 -4.24
CA VAL A 100 -1.40 -9.31 -3.71
C VAL A 100 -2.05 -8.00 -4.16
N VAL A 101 -1.32 -6.89 -4.10
CA VAL A 101 -1.86 -5.60 -4.58
C VAL A 101 -2.01 -5.57 -6.10
N HIS A 102 -1.16 -6.29 -6.83
CA HIS A 102 -1.33 -6.46 -8.27
C HIS A 102 -2.60 -7.27 -8.59
N ARG A 103 -2.98 -8.26 -7.76
CA ARG A 103 -4.26 -8.95 -7.92
C ARG A 103 -5.42 -7.96 -7.76
N ALA A 104 -5.43 -7.20 -6.65
CA ALA A 104 -6.49 -6.22 -6.37
C ALA A 104 -6.62 -5.17 -7.49
N LEU A 105 -5.51 -4.55 -7.90
CA LEU A 105 -5.51 -3.57 -9.02
C LEU A 105 -5.98 -4.18 -10.33
N GLY A 106 -5.59 -5.42 -10.61
CA GLY A 106 -6.01 -6.14 -11.81
C GLY A 106 -7.52 -6.25 -11.94
N TYR A 107 -8.18 -6.70 -10.87
CA TYR A 107 -9.64 -6.83 -10.84
C TYR A 107 -10.36 -5.48 -10.75
N LEU A 108 -9.81 -4.49 -10.04
CA LEU A 108 -10.39 -3.14 -10.00
C LEU A 108 -10.38 -2.48 -11.39
N TYR A 109 -9.30 -2.65 -12.16
CA TYR A 109 -9.25 -2.15 -13.55
C TYR A 109 -10.12 -2.98 -14.50
N LEU A 110 -10.26 -4.29 -14.26
CA LEU A 110 -11.19 -5.13 -15.03
C LEU A 110 -12.64 -4.65 -14.84
N LYS A 111 -13.09 -4.50 -13.59
CA LYS A 111 -14.42 -3.97 -13.25
C LYS A 111 -14.65 -2.62 -13.90
N LYS A 112 -13.66 -1.71 -13.81
CA LYS A 112 -13.73 -0.41 -14.48
C LYS A 112 -13.89 -0.55 -16.00
N SER A 113 -13.27 -1.54 -16.63
CA SER A 113 -13.37 -1.77 -18.08
C SER A 113 -14.75 -2.25 -18.53
N GLU A 114 -15.51 -2.91 -17.66
CA GLU A 114 -16.83 -3.46 -17.99
C GLU A 114 -17.88 -2.35 -18.21
N ASP A 115 -17.68 -1.19 -17.57
CA ASP A 115 -18.59 -0.03 -17.62
C ASP A 115 -18.27 0.97 -18.75
N LEU A 116 -17.28 0.68 -19.61
CA LEU A 116 -16.68 1.68 -20.51
C LEU A 116 -16.87 1.36 -22.01
N THR A 117 -16.98 2.42 -22.83
CA THR A 117 -16.96 2.31 -24.30
C THR A 117 -15.52 2.21 -24.85
N ASN A 118 -15.36 1.80 -26.11
CA ASN A 118 -14.16 1.20 -26.72
C ASN A 118 -12.77 1.78 -26.36
N ILE A 119 -12.56 3.11 -26.30
CA ILE A 119 -11.22 3.70 -26.03
C ILE A 119 -10.86 3.57 -24.54
N ASP A 120 -11.82 3.82 -23.67
CA ASP A 120 -11.63 3.74 -22.22
C ASP A 120 -11.52 2.28 -21.76
N PHE A 121 -12.23 1.37 -22.45
CA PHE A 121 -12.04 -0.08 -22.30
C PHE A 121 -10.59 -0.49 -22.57
N ALA A 122 -10.02 -0.12 -23.73
CA ALA A 122 -8.67 -0.57 -24.10
C ALA A 122 -7.61 -0.11 -23.09
N THR A 123 -7.76 1.10 -22.55
CA THR A 123 -6.87 1.65 -21.52
C THR A 123 -7.00 0.89 -20.21
N ALA A 124 -8.23 0.65 -19.74
CA ALA A 124 -8.48 -0.10 -18.51
C ALA A 124 -8.04 -1.57 -18.62
N ALA A 125 -8.36 -2.24 -19.73
CA ALA A 125 -7.97 -3.62 -20.01
C ALA A 125 -6.45 -3.81 -20.05
N LYS A 126 -5.68 -2.86 -20.62
CA LYS A 126 -4.21 -2.90 -20.59
C LYS A 126 -3.65 -2.79 -19.18
N LYS A 127 -4.25 -1.94 -18.33
CA LYS A 127 -3.87 -1.84 -16.91
C LYS A 127 -4.21 -3.14 -16.18
N ALA A 128 -5.40 -3.68 -16.39
CA ALA A 128 -5.80 -4.98 -15.83
C ALA A 128 -4.81 -6.08 -16.22
N LEU A 129 -4.46 -6.20 -17.51
CA LEU A 129 -3.46 -7.16 -17.99
C LEU A 129 -2.11 -7.02 -17.31
N PHE A 130 -1.58 -5.80 -17.19
CA PHE A 130 -0.29 -5.57 -16.53
C PHE A 130 -0.28 -6.11 -15.10
N HIS A 131 -1.34 -5.82 -14.34
CA HIS A 131 -1.47 -6.19 -12.94
C HIS A 131 -1.80 -7.68 -12.77
N LEU A 132 -2.78 -8.21 -13.50
CA LEU A 132 -3.17 -9.61 -13.45
C LEU A 132 -2.04 -10.55 -13.91
N GLU A 133 -1.23 -10.19 -14.91
CA GLU A 133 -0.07 -11.00 -15.27
C GLU A 133 0.96 -11.10 -14.15
N LYS A 134 1.13 -10.04 -13.36
CA LYS A 134 2.06 -10.07 -12.23
C LYS A 134 1.52 -10.95 -11.10
N ALA A 135 0.22 -10.84 -10.80
CA ALA A 135 -0.44 -11.73 -9.85
C ALA A 135 -0.40 -13.20 -10.31
N GLN A 136 -0.79 -13.49 -11.55
CA GLN A 136 -0.79 -14.82 -12.15
C GLN A 136 0.59 -15.47 -12.18
N ALA A 137 1.65 -14.68 -12.34
CA ALA A 137 3.01 -15.20 -12.35
C ALA A 137 3.46 -15.67 -10.95
N CYS A 138 2.95 -15.05 -9.89
CA CYS A 138 3.35 -15.33 -8.52
C CYS A 138 2.43 -16.32 -7.80
N ASP A 139 1.15 -16.26 -8.12
CA ASP A 139 0.09 -17.08 -7.53
C ASP A 139 -0.90 -17.48 -8.64
N PRO A 140 -0.54 -18.53 -9.41
CA PRO A 140 -1.30 -18.93 -10.57
C PRO A 140 -2.70 -19.43 -10.22
N SER A 141 -3.73 -18.92 -10.90
CA SER A 141 -5.07 -19.52 -10.87
C SER A 141 -5.65 -19.68 -12.28
N ASP A 142 -6.42 -20.74 -12.49
CA ASP A 142 -7.05 -21.00 -13.79
C ASP A 142 -8.04 -19.89 -14.17
N GLU A 143 -8.76 -19.38 -13.17
CA GLU A 143 -9.69 -18.27 -13.32
C GLU A 143 -8.97 -17.00 -13.81
N THR A 144 -7.90 -16.59 -13.12
CA THR A 144 -7.14 -15.38 -13.48
C THR A 144 -6.50 -15.56 -14.87
N LEU A 145 -6.00 -16.75 -15.18
CA LEU A 145 -5.42 -17.06 -16.48
C LEU A 145 -6.45 -16.94 -17.60
N GLU A 146 -7.68 -17.40 -17.39
CA GLU A 146 -8.74 -17.28 -18.40
C GLU A 146 -9.19 -15.84 -18.60
N VAL A 147 -9.27 -15.04 -17.53
CA VAL A 147 -9.50 -13.59 -17.61
C VAL A 147 -8.42 -12.92 -18.47
N ILE A 148 -7.15 -13.19 -18.21
CA ILE A 148 -6.03 -12.63 -19.00
C ILE A 148 -6.14 -13.00 -20.48
N LYS A 149 -6.40 -14.27 -20.79
CA LYS A 149 -6.57 -14.75 -22.18
C LYS A 149 -7.76 -14.06 -22.86
N THR A 150 -8.86 -13.89 -22.13
CA THR A 150 -10.07 -13.20 -22.63
C THR A 150 -9.78 -11.74 -22.94
N LEU A 151 -9.06 -11.03 -22.07
CA LEU A 151 -8.67 -9.64 -22.32
C LEU A 151 -7.79 -9.51 -23.58
N TYR A 152 -6.81 -10.40 -23.77
CA TYR A 152 -6.00 -10.41 -25.01
C TYR A 152 -6.85 -10.60 -26.27
N LYS A 153 -7.83 -11.52 -26.23
CA LYS A 153 -8.77 -11.74 -27.35
C LYS A 153 -9.62 -10.49 -27.61
N LYS A 154 -10.21 -9.89 -26.57
CA LYS A 154 -11.03 -8.66 -26.69
C LYS A 154 -10.25 -7.47 -27.24
N LEU A 155 -8.95 -7.38 -26.93
CA LEU A 155 -8.05 -6.34 -27.44
C LEU A 155 -7.49 -6.66 -28.85
N ASN A 156 -7.84 -7.81 -29.43
CA ASN A 156 -7.25 -8.34 -30.66
C ASN A 156 -5.70 -8.45 -30.63
N ASP A 157 -5.11 -8.60 -29.44
CA ASP A 157 -3.66 -8.70 -29.26
C ASP A 157 -3.19 -10.15 -29.25
N GLN A 158 -3.08 -10.73 -30.44
CA GLN A 158 -2.60 -12.09 -30.66
C GLN A 158 -1.12 -12.27 -30.28
N ALA A 159 -0.31 -11.22 -30.43
CA ALA A 159 1.11 -11.28 -30.11
C ALA A 159 1.32 -11.37 -28.59
N GLY A 160 0.56 -10.59 -27.83
CA GLY A 160 0.48 -10.64 -26.38
C GLY A 160 0.07 -12.02 -25.88
N LEU A 161 -0.98 -12.61 -26.46
CA LEU A 161 -1.45 -13.96 -26.11
C LEU A 161 -0.38 -15.04 -26.39
N LYS A 162 0.24 -15.03 -27.57
CA LYS A 162 1.27 -16.01 -27.97
C LYS A 162 2.50 -15.99 -27.05
N SER A 163 2.84 -14.82 -26.50
CA SER A 163 4.01 -14.64 -25.64
C SER A 163 3.70 -14.67 -24.14
N LEU A 164 2.44 -14.91 -23.74
CA LEU A 164 1.98 -14.87 -22.36
C LEU A 164 2.78 -15.78 -21.43
N ASN A 165 2.91 -17.07 -21.75
CA ASN A 165 3.61 -18.03 -20.89
C ASN A 165 5.06 -17.61 -20.63
N LYS A 166 5.76 -17.12 -21.66
CA LYS A 166 7.13 -16.60 -21.52
C LYS A 166 7.20 -15.40 -20.57
N ARG A 167 6.24 -14.46 -20.65
CA ARG A 167 6.18 -13.31 -19.74
C ARG A 167 5.88 -13.73 -18.31
N LEU A 168 4.94 -14.66 -18.10
CA LEU A 168 4.59 -15.16 -16.76
C LEU A 168 5.82 -15.82 -16.11
N SER A 169 6.52 -16.73 -16.82
CA SER A 169 7.74 -17.36 -16.30
C SER A 169 8.85 -16.35 -15.97
N ALA A 170 8.95 -15.26 -16.73
CA ALA A 170 9.93 -14.20 -16.42
C ALA A 170 9.55 -13.40 -15.16
N LYS A 171 8.26 -13.09 -14.99
CA LYS A 171 7.72 -12.32 -13.84
C LYS A 171 7.75 -13.13 -12.54
N ALA A 172 7.59 -14.45 -12.60
CA ALA A 172 7.56 -15.36 -11.45
C ALA A 172 8.85 -15.34 -10.61
N LYS A 173 9.94 -14.77 -11.13
CA LYS A 173 11.22 -14.67 -10.42
C LYS A 173 11.25 -13.62 -9.31
N LYS A 174 10.23 -12.76 -9.21
CA LYS A 174 10.18 -11.63 -8.29
C LYS A 174 8.79 -11.52 -7.66
N CYS A 175 8.57 -12.32 -6.63
CA CYS A 175 7.28 -12.45 -5.97
C CYS A 175 7.44 -12.25 -4.46
N ILE A 176 6.65 -11.34 -3.90
CA ILE A 176 6.52 -11.07 -2.48
C ILE A 176 5.02 -11.17 -2.15
N ASP A 177 4.69 -11.88 -1.08
CA ASP A 177 3.33 -12.14 -0.59
C ASP A 177 3.02 -11.43 0.73
N ILE A 178 4.05 -10.90 1.40
CA ILE A 178 3.95 -10.20 2.69
C ILE A 178 4.64 -8.84 2.60
N LEU A 179 3.94 -7.79 3.03
CA LEU A 179 4.56 -6.49 3.29
C LEU A 179 5.19 -6.51 4.68
N SER A 180 6.52 -6.42 4.74
CA SER A 180 7.23 -6.19 6.01
C SER A 180 6.90 -4.78 6.53
N SER A 181 6.54 -4.67 7.81
CA SER A 181 6.26 -3.41 8.51
C SER A 181 7.44 -2.86 9.32
N GLU A 182 8.51 -3.65 9.50
CA GLU A 182 9.73 -3.35 10.29
C GLU A 182 10.83 -2.69 9.47
#